data_AF-A0A812T9X7-F1
#
_entry.id   AF-A0A812T9X7-F1
#
_cell.length_a   1.000
_cell.length_b   1.000
_cell.length_c   1.000
_cell.angle_alpha   90.00
_cell.angle_beta   90.00
_cell.angle_gamma   90.00
#
_symmetry.space_group_name_H-M   'P 1'
#
loop_
_entity.id
_entity.type
_entity.pdbx_description
1 polymer ?
#
loop_
_entity_poly.entity_id
_entity_poly.type
_entity_poly.pdbx_seq_one_letter_code
_entity_poly.pdbx_strand_id
1 'polypeptide(L)'
;MLNRTVGVSKRFALLQWDKNIFKNSDLHPEAAPSGGAGQQVLEEADATQEASGWLFRRNVSLAAPHAVADSEGMEWRFGRKHYGRPLHQVVAEDPSYCQWVIKRAKEGHASATLHEHAAWLRQHAPQLTTRQTDGTSLQAKDSRCTSHMERKASSTGCAPTFHGKNLSQMAANDPVFCQWILREAQGPRASNHLLEASSWLSENAPHLKAEGMFAAGRKHRGRPLSEVVVDDPAYCQWVLREAQEKHATPELRAMATWLAKYAPHVKDAGVFATGPQHEGRPIAELVSEDPTYCQWILRVAEEEKEEATKGLQEQAAWLLKNAPHLKEMPLVALRGSHRGIPLPQVVVEDPGWCHWVMMQPQAYSTYFADASDWLRENVPELLEAQEDDEATITKICQPLLEAHGKHFVIRFGKYRMKTFETMMEEAPKFVNWAKRMSDYGRASRNIHLLAAFARQQEGAPASGLAMTRAQLTAEHLTA
;
A
#
# COMPACT_ATOMS: atom_id res chain seq x y z
N MET A 1 -15.34 -51.10 -19.36
CA MET A 1 -15.13 -50.16 -18.23
C MET A 1 -13.78 -49.47 -18.43
N LEU A 2 -13.77 -48.29 -19.03
CA LEU A 2 -12.57 -47.45 -19.20
C LEU A 2 -13.01 -46.01 -18.90
N ASN A 3 -12.72 -45.55 -17.69
CA ASN A 3 -12.98 -44.16 -17.28
C ASN A 3 -11.84 -43.28 -17.80
N ARG A 4 -12.14 -42.46 -18.81
CA ARG A 4 -11.31 -41.32 -19.21
C ARG A 4 -11.68 -40.13 -18.32
N THR A 5 -10.79 -39.76 -17.41
CA THR A 5 -10.77 -38.47 -16.75
C THR A 5 -10.28 -37.41 -17.74
N VAL A 6 -11.18 -36.51 -18.14
CA VAL A 6 -10.84 -35.32 -18.92
C VAL A 6 -10.40 -34.24 -17.93
N GLY A 7 -9.10 -33.97 -17.87
CA GLY A 7 -8.55 -32.82 -17.15
C GLY A 7 -8.84 -31.54 -17.91
N VAL A 8 -9.75 -30.70 -17.40
CA VAL A 8 -9.98 -29.35 -17.93
C VAL A 8 -8.93 -28.42 -17.33
N SER A 9 -7.92 -28.08 -18.13
CA SER A 9 -6.95 -27.03 -17.80
C SER A 9 -7.61 -25.67 -18.01
N LYS A 10 -8.17 -25.07 -16.94
CA LYS A 10 -8.56 -23.66 -16.95
C LYS A 10 -7.31 -22.81 -16.75
N ARG A 11 -6.87 -22.13 -17.82
CA ARG A 11 -5.85 -21.09 -17.75
C ARG A 11 -6.43 -19.88 -17.03
N PHE A 12 -5.74 -19.44 -15.98
CA PHE A 12 -5.96 -18.16 -15.31
C PHE A 12 -5.90 -17.01 -16.33
N ALA A 13 -7.03 -16.34 -16.55
CA ALA A 13 -7.06 -15.03 -17.17
C ALA A 13 -6.90 -13.99 -16.06
N LEU A 14 -5.66 -13.55 -15.83
CA LEU A 14 -5.39 -12.31 -15.10
C LEU A 14 -6.02 -11.16 -15.90
N LEU A 15 -7.11 -10.59 -15.36
CA LEU A 15 -7.71 -9.36 -15.87
C LEU A 15 -6.66 -8.23 -15.80
N GLN A 16 -5.96 -8.00 -16.92
CA GLN A 16 -5.22 -6.77 -17.11
C GLN A 16 -6.23 -5.62 -17.21
N TRP A 17 -6.16 -4.71 -16.24
CA TRP A 17 -6.85 -3.43 -16.28
C TRP A 17 -6.36 -2.61 -17.47
N ASP A 18 -7.18 -2.52 -18.51
CA ASP A 18 -6.89 -1.69 -19.69
C ASP A 18 -7.21 -0.21 -19.39
N LYS A 19 -6.26 0.67 -19.70
CA LYS A 19 -6.27 2.10 -19.29
C LYS A 19 -6.70 3.07 -20.40
N ASN A 20 -7.17 2.59 -21.56
CA ASN A 20 -7.26 3.42 -22.77
C ASN A 20 -8.66 3.72 -23.35
N ILE A 21 -9.77 3.55 -22.60
CA ILE A 21 -11.13 3.66 -23.18
C ILE A 21 -11.81 5.04 -22.98
N PHE A 22 -11.08 6.12 -22.65
CA PHE A 22 -11.70 7.46 -22.63
C PHE A 22 -10.84 8.53 -23.29
N LYS A 23 -10.89 8.56 -24.63
CA LYS A 23 -10.78 9.77 -25.46
C LYS A 23 -11.86 9.65 -26.53
N ASN A 24 -12.72 10.67 -26.64
CA ASN A 24 -13.85 10.83 -27.56
C ASN A 24 -15.23 10.44 -26.99
N SER A 25 -15.91 11.44 -26.46
CA SER A 25 -17.38 11.57 -26.54
C SER A 25 -17.70 13.05 -26.39
N ASP A 26 -17.47 13.81 -27.46
CA ASP A 26 -18.08 15.13 -27.66
C ASP A 26 -19.55 14.90 -28.03
N LEU A 27 -20.46 15.27 -27.15
CA LEU A 27 -21.88 15.44 -27.48
C LEU A 27 -22.31 16.83 -27.03
N HIS A 28 -22.40 17.73 -28.01
CA HIS A 28 -23.09 19.01 -27.94
C HIS A 28 -24.60 18.79 -27.78
N PRO A 29 -25.31 19.55 -26.93
CA PRO A 29 -26.73 19.74 -27.07
C PRO A 29 -27.04 20.90 -28.03
N GLU A 30 -27.93 20.59 -28.97
CA GLU A 30 -28.47 21.46 -30.01
C GLU A 30 -29.42 22.52 -29.42
N ALA A 31 -29.46 23.68 -30.09
CA ALA A 31 -30.14 24.89 -29.68
C ALA A 31 -31.67 24.82 -29.80
N ALA A 32 -32.36 25.55 -28.91
CA ALA A 32 -33.76 25.95 -29.08
C ALA A 32 -33.88 27.48 -28.90
N PRO A 33 -34.91 28.12 -29.49
CA PRO A 33 -34.78 29.46 -30.05
C PRO A 33 -35.07 30.60 -29.06
N SER A 34 -34.32 31.68 -29.26
CA SER A 34 -34.45 32.98 -28.64
C SER A 34 -35.75 33.69 -29.04
N GLY A 35 -36.50 34.17 -28.04
CA GLY A 35 -37.59 35.12 -28.22
C GLY A 35 -37.68 36.11 -27.05
N GLY A 36 -37.18 37.33 -27.27
CA GLY A 36 -37.87 38.56 -26.89
C GLY A 36 -37.77 39.11 -25.47
N ALA A 37 -36.87 40.10 -25.31
CA ALA A 37 -37.07 41.41 -24.69
C ALA A 37 -37.51 41.53 -23.22
N GLY A 38 -36.67 42.20 -22.42
CA GLY A 38 -37.03 42.68 -21.07
C GLY A 38 -35.86 43.32 -20.35
N GLN A 39 -35.48 44.51 -20.80
CA GLN A 39 -34.39 45.35 -20.29
C GLN A 39 -34.79 46.00 -18.95
N GLN A 40 -34.02 45.79 -17.88
CA GLN A 40 -33.99 46.72 -16.74
C GLN A 40 -32.63 46.71 -16.04
N VAL A 41 -32.11 47.92 -15.92
CA VAL A 41 -30.84 48.38 -15.37
C VAL A 41 -30.93 48.40 -13.84
N LEU A 42 -29.89 47.95 -13.15
CA LEU A 42 -29.53 48.46 -11.81
C LEU A 42 -28.05 48.12 -11.48
N GLU A 43 -27.30 49.22 -11.45
CA GLU A 43 -26.02 49.58 -10.83
C GLU A 43 -25.19 48.52 -10.07
N GLU A 44 -23.95 48.37 -10.55
CA GLU A 44 -22.79 47.88 -9.80
C GLU A 44 -22.30 48.93 -8.79
N ALA A 45 -21.97 48.48 -7.58
CA ALA A 45 -21.15 49.22 -6.63
C ALA A 45 -19.91 48.40 -6.29
N ASP A 46 -18.77 48.94 -6.73
CA ASP A 46 -17.40 48.59 -6.36
C ASP A 46 -17.17 48.77 -4.84
N ALA A 47 -16.48 47.81 -4.21
CA ALA A 47 -15.78 48.05 -2.95
C ALA A 47 -14.62 47.06 -2.73
N THR A 48 -13.42 47.55 -3.09
CA THR A 48 -12.15 47.45 -2.35
C THR A 48 -11.50 46.09 -2.11
N GLN A 49 -10.49 45.87 -2.96
CA GLN A 49 -9.26 45.12 -2.78
C GLN A 49 -8.36 45.81 -1.73
N GLU A 50 -8.01 45.13 -0.64
CA GLU A 50 -6.86 45.48 0.20
C GLU A 50 -5.76 44.43 0.06
N ALA A 51 -4.55 44.94 -0.11
CA ALA A 51 -3.34 44.20 -0.41
C ALA A 51 -2.38 44.23 0.77
N SER A 52 -1.48 43.23 0.76
CA SER A 52 -0.08 43.31 1.18
C SER A 52 0.27 42.95 2.62
N GLY A 53 1.22 42.02 2.73
CA GLY A 53 2.45 42.35 3.45
C GLY A 53 3.03 41.24 4.31
N TRP A 54 3.77 40.30 3.71
CA TRP A 54 4.94 39.67 4.37
C TRP A 54 5.98 39.26 3.32
N LEU A 55 6.92 40.17 3.07
CA LEU A 55 8.24 39.86 2.48
C LEU A 55 9.27 40.09 3.58
N PHE A 56 10.01 39.06 3.97
CA PHE A 56 11.29 39.23 4.66
C PHE A 56 12.38 38.41 3.97
N ARG A 57 13.39 39.14 3.52
CA ARG A 57 14.63 38.68 2.89
C ARG A 57 15.48 37.86 3.88
N ARG A 58 16.23 36.90 3.34
CA ARG A 58 17.59 36.60 3.85
C ARG A 58 18.55 36.40 2.68
N ASN A 59 19.45 37.38 2.54
CA ASN A 59 20.63 37.34 1.70
C ASN A 59 21.65 36.37 2.31
N VAL A 60 22.18 35.45 1.51
CA VAL A 60 23.53 34.90 1.71
C VAL A 60 24.25 35.01 0.37
N SER A 61 25.32 35.81 0.38
CA SER A 61 26.22 36.04 -0.75
C SER A 61 27.22 34.89 -0.82
N LEU A 62 27.34 34.26 -2.00
CA LEU A 62 28.41 33.32 -2.32
C LEU A 62 29.14 33.85 -3.55
N ALA A 63 30.46 33.94 -3.42
CA ALA A 63 31.39 34.32 -4.46
C ALA A 63 31.41 33.27 -5.59
N ALA A 64 31.48 33.76 -6.82
CA ALA A 64 31.60 32.94 -8.03
C ALA A 64 33.02 32.39 -8.21
N PRO A 65 33.14 31.25 -8.91
CA PRO A 65 34.23 31.09 -9.85
C PRO A 65 33.72 30.74 -11.26
N HIS A 66 34.28 31.48 -12.22
CA HIS A 66 34.59 31.14 -13.61
C HIS A 66 33.62 30.29 -14.46
N ALA A 67 33.11 30.99 -15.48
CA ALA A 67 32.53 30.54 -16.73
C ALA A 67 32.93 29.13 -17.22
N VAL A 68 31.93 28.25 -17.29
CA VAL A 68 31.86 27.14 -18.25
C VAL A 68 30.55 27.33 -19.01
N ALA A 69 30.62 27.98 -20.17
CA ALA A 69 29.47 28.17 -21.05
C ALA A 69 29.20 26.88 -21.86
N ASP A 70 27.91 26.62 -22.11
CA ASP A 70 27.30 25.68 -23.07
C ASP A 70 26.89 24.25 -22.65
N SER A 71 26.91 23.86 -21.37
CA SER A 71 26.39 22.53 -20.95
C SER A 71 25.16 22.53 -20.04
N GLU A 72 24.50 23.67 -19.81
CA GLU A 72 23.38 23.78 -18.85
C GLU A 72 22.05 23.15 -19.31
N GLY A 73 21.94 22.65 -20.54
CA GLY A 73 20.64 22.27 -21.14
C GLY A 73 20.29 20.78 -21.16
N MET A 74 21.15 19.87 -20.71
CA MET A 74 20.84 18.44 -20.84
C MET A 74 20.00 17.95 -19.66
N GLU A 75 18.70 17.79 -19.94
CA GLU A 75 17.73 17.20 -19.03
C GLU A 75 17.69 15.68 -19.18
N TRP A 76 17.44 15.01 -18.06
CA TRP A 76 17.32 13.57 -17.99
C TRP A 76 15.98 13.11 -18.56
N ARG A 77 15.99 12.44 -19.71
CA ARG A 77 14.76 12.09 -20.46
C ARG A 77 14.29 10.65 -20.33
N PHE A 78 14.93 9.83 -19.49
CA PHE A 78 14.57 8.41 -19.36
C PHE A 78 14.48 7.93 -17.90
N GLY A 79 13.55 7.00 -17.66
CA GLY A 79 13.27 6.49 -16.31
C GLY A 79 12.46 7.48 -15.46
N ARG A 80 11.68 6.97 -14.50
CA ARG A 80 10.76 7.79 -13.68
C ARG A 80 11.46 8.55 -12.55
N LYS A 81 12.58 8.03 -12.04
CA LYS A 81 13.25 8.53 -10.83
C LYS A 81 13.83 9.94 -11.01
N HIS A 82 14.43 10.21 -12.16
CA HIS A 82 15.18 11.43 -12.42
C HIS A 82 14.64 12.24 -13.61
N TYR A 83 13.44 11.92 -14.11
CA TYR A 83 12.86 12.57 -15.30
C TYR A 83 12.77 14.09 -15.14
N GLY A 84 13.26 14.84 -16.13
CA GLY A 84 13.24 16.30 -16.17
C GLY A 84 14.27 16.97 -15.26
N ARG A 85 15.12 16.21 -14.54
CA ARG A 85 16.23 16.79 -13.77
C ARG A 85 17.43 17.03 -14.69
N PRO A 86 18.22 18.10 -14.47
CA PRO A 86 19.45 18.30 -15.24
C PRO A 86 20.50 17.24 -14.88
N LEU A 87 21.28 16.78 -15.87
CA LEU A 87 22.21 15.65 -15.71
C LEU A 87 23.24 15.88 -14.59
N HIS A 88 23.74 17.11 -14.43
CA HIS A 88 24.71 17.43 -13.38
C HIS A 88 24.14 17.24 -11.96
N GLN A 89 22.85 17.54 -11.75
CA GLN A 89 22.18 17.34 -10.47
C GLN A 89 22.05 15.84 -10.16
N VAL A 90 21.71 15.02 -11.16
CA VAL A 90 21.60 13.56 -11.00
C VAL A 90 22.96 12.94 -10.64
N VAL A 91 24.06 13.44 -11.22
CA VAL A 91 25.43 12.98 -10.88
C VAL A 91 25.78 13.27 -9.43
N ALA A 92 25.38 14.43 -8.89
CA ALA A 92 25.64 14.81 -7.51
C ALA A 92 24.76 14.03 -6.51
N GLU A 93 23.49 13.80 -6.84
CA GLU A 93 22.52 13.17 -5.95
C GLU A 93 22.57 11.64 -5.98
N ASP A 94 22.92 11.03 -7.12
CA ASP A 94 22.84 9.57 -7.31
C ASP A 94 23.94 9.01 -8.25
N PRO A 95 25.21 9.03 -7.82
CA PRO A 95 26.33 8.51 -8.61
C PRO A 95 26.18 7.00 -8.93
N SER A 96 25.47 6.25 -8.07
CA SER A 96 25.22 4.82 -8.27
C SER A 96 24.35 4.55 -9.49
N TYR A 97 23.32 5.39 -9.70
CA TYR A 97 22.46 5.30 -10.86
C TYR A 97 23.20 5.68 -12.14
N CYS A 98 24.02 6.73 -12.13
CA CYS A 98 24.86 7.09 -13.27
C CYS A 98 25.86 5.97 -13.65
N GLN A 99 26.44 5.26 -12.68
CA GLN A 99 27.25 4.07 -12.94
C GLN A 99 26.45 2.95 -13.61
N TRP A 100 25.22 2.70 -13.15
CA TRP A 100 24.31 1.74 -13.78
C TRP A 100 24.02 2.11 -15.24
N VAL A 101 23.80 3.39 -15.55
CA VAL A 101 23.58 3.88 -16.92
C VAL A 101 24.79 3.61 -17.81
N ILE A 102 26.00 3.92 -17.33
CA ILE A 102 27.25 3.66 -18.06
C ILE A 102 27.42 2.17 -18.35
N LYS A 103 27.09 1.30 -17.38
CA LYS A 103 27.17 -0.16 -17.51
C LYS A 103 26.13 -0.69 -18.49
N ARG A 104 24.86 -0.30 -18.34
CA ARG A 104 23.74 -0.74 -19.16
C ARG A 104 23.91 -0.33 -20.62
N ALA A 105 24.50 0.84 -20.88
CA ALA A 105 24.87 1.30 -22.22
C ALA A 105 25.89 0.40 -22.95
N LYS A 106 26.55 -0.54 -22.26
CA LYS A 106 27.48 -1.50 -22.88
C LYS A 106 26.80 -2.81 -23.29
N GLU A 107 25.60 -3.10 -22.80
CA GLU A 107 24.95 -4.42 -22.91
C GLU A 107 24.20 -4.65 -24.24
N GLY A 108 24.55 -3.94 -25.32
CA GLY A 108 24.07 -4.17 -26.69
C GLY A 108 22.59 -3.88 -26.99
N HIS A 109 21.75 -3.69 -25.97
CA HIS A 109 20.30 -3.47 -26.10
C HIS A 109 19.82 -2.14 -25.50
N ALA A 110 20.72 -1.17 -25.33
CA ALA A 110 20.37 0.14 -24.79
C ALA A 110 19.73 1.05 -25.85
N SER A 111 18.81 1.92 -25.43
CA SER A 111 18.23 2.93 -26.32
C SER A 111 19.27 3.98 -26.70
N ALA A 112 19.07 4.65 -27.85
CA ALA A 112 19.94 5.74 -28.31
C ALA A 112 20.12 6.84 -27.25
N THR A 113 19.02 7.21 -26.58
CA THR A 113 19.04 8.17 -25.46
C THR A 113 19.94 7.71 -24.31
N LEU A 114 19.90 6.42 -23.96
CA LEU A 114 20.73 5.88 -22.87
C LEU A 114 22.22 5.85 -23.25
N HIS A 115 22.55 5.62 -24.52
CA HIS A 115 23.92 5.77 -25.03
C HIS A 115 24.40 7.22 -24.99
N GLU A 116 23.54 8.18 -25.36
CA GLU A 116 23.84 9.62 -25.33
C GLU A 116 24.15 10.10 -23.90
N HIS A 117 23.31 9.72 -22.93
CA HIS A 117 23.53 10.05 -21.52
C HIS A 117 24.81 9.38 -20.98
N ALA A 118 25.08 8.12 -21.35
CA ALA A 118 26.30 7.44 -20.96
C ALA A 118 27.56 8.09 -21.56
N ALA A 119 27.48 8.61 -22.79
CA ALA A 119 28.57 9.37 -23.41
C ALA A 119 28.81 10.69 -22.65
N TRP A 120 27.75 11.43 -22.35
CA TRP A 120 27.84 12.66 -21.56
C TRP A 120 28.47 12.42 -20.19
N LEU A 121 28.04 11.36 -19.48
CA LEU A 121 28.58 10.99 -18.17
C LEU A 121 30.08 10.63 -18.22
N ARG A 122 30.53 9.93 -19.27
CA ARG A 122 31.97 9.62 -19.44
C ARG A 122 32.81 10.87 -19.67
N GLN A 123 32.25 11.88 -20.36
CA GLN A 123 32.94 13.13 -20.65
C GLN A 123 32.97 14.08 -19.45
N HIS A 124 31.86 14.22 -18.72
CA HIS A 124 31.71 15.25 -17.68
C HIS A 124 31.88 14.71 -16.25
N ALA A 125 31.82 13.38 -16.06
CA ALA A 125 32.00 12.74 -14.77
C ALA A 125 32.93 11.51 -14.89
N PRO A 126 34.19 11.69 -15.32
CA PRO A 126 35.12 10.58 -15.56
C PRO A 126 35.34 9.70 -14.32
N GLN A 127 35.20 10.25 -13.11
CA GLN A 127 35.25 9.52 -11.84
C GLN A 127 34.24 8.37 -11.73
N LEU A 128 33.13 8.42 -12.48
CA LEU A 128 32.13 7.34 -12.52
C LEU A 128 32.58 6.14 -13.37
N THR A 129 33.58 6.33 -14.24
CA THR A 129 34.14 5.30 -15.12
C THR A 129 35.34 4.59 -14.47
N THR A 130 36.03 5.27 -13.56
CA THR A 130 37.32 4.86 -13.01
C THR A 130 37.17 4.13 -11.68
N ARG A 131 36.64 2.89 -11.71
CA ARG A 131 36.88 1.88 -10.65
C ARG A 131 36.26 0.52 -10.98
N GLN A 132 37.03 -0.40 -11.58
CA GLN A 132 37.03 -1.86 -11.32
C GLN A 132 37.95 -2.68 -12.27
N THR A 133 39.16 -2.21 -12.60
CA THR A 133 40.12 -3.03 -13.39
C THR A 133 41.50 -3.24 -12.78
N ASP A 134 41.80 -2.71 -11.58
CA ASP A 134 43.10 -2.97 -10.93
C ASP A 134 43.02 -4.23 -10.07
N GLY A 135 42.84 -5.37 -10.74
CA GLY A 135 42.72 -6.67 -10.10
C GLY A 135 42.99 -7.85 -11.02
N THR A 136 43.82 -7.70 -12.06
CA THR A 136 44.29 -8.86 -12.84
C THR A 136 45.64 -8.59 -13.50
N SER A 137 46.72 -8.97 -12.82
CA SER A 137 48.00 -9.33 -13.46
C SER A 137 48.63 -10.48 -12.69
N LEU A 138 48.32 -11.70 -13.15
CA LEU A 138 49.10 -12.94 -13.13
C LEU A 138 48.13 -14.13 -13.26
N GLN A 139 47.65 -14.36 -14.49
CA GLN A 139 47.28 -15.70 -14.92
C GLN A 139 48.48 -16.30 -15.66
N ALA A 140 49.10 -17.30 -15.05
CA ALA A 140 49.80 -18.35 -15.77
C ALA A 140 49.88 -19.60 -14.86
N LYS A 141 48.83 -20.42 -14.90
CA LYS A 141 48.84 -21.89 -15.05
C LYS A 141 47.62 -22.52 -14.38
N ASP A 142 46.74 -22.97 -15.25
CA ASP A 142 45.67 -23.89 -14.93
C ASP A 142 46.18 -25.25 -14.47
N SER A 143 45.35 -25.86 -13.61
CA SER A 143 45.06 -27.31 -13.55
C SER A 143 46.08 -28.22 -12.86
N ARG A 144 45.87 -28.49 -11.56
CA ARG A 144 45.36 -29.79 -11.05
C ARG A 144 45.39 -29.87 -9.52
N CYS A 145 44.37 -30.54 -8.95
CA CYS A 145 44.29 -31.10 -7.60
C CYS A 145 44.21 -30.15 -6.40
N THR A 146 42.98 -29.94 -5.93
CA THR A 146 42.66 -30.20 -4.52
C THR A 146 43.24 -31.57 -4.13
N SER A 147 44.09 -31.65 -3.10
CA SER A 147 44.13 -32.81 -2.18
C SER A 147 45.36 -32.83 -1.25
N HIS A 148 45.54 -31.79 -0.43
CA HIS A 148 46.21 -32.02 0.87
C HIS A 148 46.01 -30.94 1.96
N MET A 149 44.98 -30.08 1.86
CA MET A 149 44.72 -28.95 2.79
C MET A 149 46.01 -28.20 3.19
N GLU A 150 46.58 -27.46 2.21
CA GLU A 150 47.82 -26.66 2.26
C GLU A 150 48.72 -26.99 3.44
N ARG A 151 49.45 -28.12 3.28
CA ARG A 151 50.23 -28.85 4.28
C ARG A 151 50.92 -27.90 5.27
N LYS A 152 50.17 -27.61 6.34
CA LYS A 152 50.38 -26.64 7.42
C LYS A 152 50.22 -25.16 7.00
N ALA A 153 49.09 -24.49 7.28
CA ALA A 153 49.07 -23.02 7.45
C ALA A 153 49.77 -22.56 8.78
N SER A 154 50.51 -23.50 9.38
CA SER A 154 51.86 -23.41 9.94
C SER A 154 52.07 -22.68 11.26
N SER A 155 51.64 -23.43 12.28
CA SER A 155 52.09 -23.46 13.68
C SER A 155 51.47 -22.45 14.64
N THR A 156 50.79 -21.43 14.12
CA THR A 156 50.43 -20.21 14.84
C THR A 156 49.30 -19.50 14.10
N GLY A 157 48.14 -19.27 14.73
CA GLY A 157 47.15 -18.26 14.32
C GLY A 157 46.68 -18.23 12.85
N CYS A 158 45.92 -19.24 12.40
CA CYS A 158 45.25 -19.18 11.10
C CYS A 158 43.72 -19.23 11.21
N ALA A 159 43.06 -18.28 10.55
CA ALA A 159 41.64 -18.33 10.26
C ALA A 159 41.41 -19.27 9.05
N PRO A 160 40.37 -20.14 9.09
CA PRO A 160 39.99 -20.98 7.95
C PRO A 160 39.74 -20.15 6.69
N THR A 161 40.32 -20.56 5.56
CA THR A 161 40.07 -19.96 4.25
C THR A 161 39.07 -20.81 3.46
N PHE A 162 37.99 -20.20 2.98
CA PHE A 162 37.05 -20.81 2.03
C PHE A 162 37.13 -20.01 0.72
N HIS A 163 37.51 -20.65 -0.38
CA HIS A 163 37.68 -20.01 -1.70
C HIS A 163 38.66 -18.81 -1.68
N GLY A 164 39.72 -18.86 -0.87
CA GLY A 164 40.73 -17.81 -0.78
C GLY A 164 40.32 -16.58 0.04
N LYS A 165 39.12 -16.57 0.65
CA LYS A 165 38.71 -15.56 1.66
C LYS A 165 38.85 -16.16 3.04
N ASN A 166 39.39 -15.41 4.01
CA ASN A 166 39.44 -15.84 5.41
C ASN A 166 38.10 -15.55 6.13
N LEU A 167 37.84 -16.24 7.25
CA LEU A 167 36.58 -16.07 8.00
C LEU A 167 36.29 -14.61 8.43
N SER A 168 37.31 -13.79 8.67
CA SER A 168 37.11 -12.37 8.98
C SER A 168 36.54 -11.59 7.79
N GLN A 169 37.11 -11.81 6.60
CA GLN A 169 36.58 -11.24 5.36
C GLN A 169 35.19 -11.79 5.05
N MET A 170 34.92 -13.05 5.38
CA MET A 170 33.60 -13.64 5.17
C MET A 170 32.57 -13.07 6.15
N ALA A 171 32.92 -12.87 7.41
CA ALA A 171 32.04 -12.21 8.38
C ALA A 171 31.65 -10.80 7.93
N ALA A 172 32.61 -10.05 7.37
CA ALA A 172 32.36 -8.70 6.86
C ALA A 172 31.57 -8.65 5.54
N ASN A 173 31.79 -9.61 4.63
CA ASN A 173 31.26 -9.52 3.26
C ASN A 173 30.09 -10.48 2.98
N ASP A 174 29.91 -11.51 3.81
CA ASP A 174 28.87 -12.53 3.66
C ASP A 174 28.41 -13.06 5.04
N PRO A 175 27.69 -12.21 5.81
CA PRO A 175 27.21 -12.57 7.14
C PRO A 175 26.18 -13.73 7.09
N VAL A 176 25.50 -13.89 5.96
CA VAL A 176 24.53 -14.97 5.72
C VAL A 176 25.22 -16.33 5.70
N PHE A 177 26.33 -16.44 4.95
CA PHE A 177 27.11 -17.67 4.93
C PHE A 177 27.72 -17.99 6.29
N CYS A 178 28.19 -16.96 7.02
CA CYS A 178 28.71 -17.15 8.36
C CYS A 178 27.64 -17.63 9.34
N GLN A 179 26.40 -17.16 9.23
CA GLN A 179 25.29 -17.72 10.01
C GLN A 179 24.90 -19.13 9.59
N TRP A 180 24.99 -19.45 8.30
CA TRP A 180 24.83 -20.83 7.87
C TRP A 180 25.88 -21.73 8.54
N ILE A 181 27.16 -21.31 8.61
CA ILE A 181 28.19 -22.04 9.36
C ILE A 181 27.78 -22.21 10.83
N LEU A 182 27.37 -21.12 11.50
CA LEU A 182 26.95 -21.16 12.92
C LEU A 182 25.76 -22.10 13.16
N ARG A 183 24.85 -22.23 12.20
CA ARG A 183 23.69 -23.13 12.26
C ARG A 183 24.08 -24.58 11.97
N GLU A 184 24.80 -24.81 10.87
CA GLU A 184 25.20 -26.15 10.43
C GLU A 184 26.12 -26.83 11.45
N ALA A 185 26.97 -26.05 12.13
CA ALA A 185 27.84 -26.51 13.20
C ALA A 185 27.08 -27.05 14.43
N GLN A 186 25.80 -26.73 14.60
CA GLN A 186 24.97 -27.27 15.70
C GLN A 186 24.41 -28.66 15.38
N GLY A 187 24.55 -29.13 14.14
CA GLY A 187 24.06 -30.44 13.72
C GLY A 187 24.92 -31.59 14.26
N PRO A 188 24.34 -32.78 14.52
CA PRO A 188 25.08 -33.95 15.03
C PRO A 188 26.12 -34.52 14.06
N ARG A 189 26.17 -34.02 12.82
CA ARG A 189 27.11 -34.42 11.76
C ARG A 189 28.03 -33.27 11.32
N ALA A 190 28.16 -32.21 12.12
CA ALA A 190 29.06 -31.12 11.81
C ALA A 190 30.50 -31.62 11.67
N SER A 191 31.19 -31.23 10.60
CA SER A 191 32.61 -31.54 10.44
C SER A 191 33.45 -30.70 11.41
N ASN A 192 34.65 -31.18 11.76
CA ASN A 192 35.57 -30.43 12.61
C ASN A 192 35.83 -29.01 12.08
N HIS A 193 35.90 -28.83 10.75
CA HIS A 193 36.08 -27.50 10.13
C HIS A 193 34.89 -26.57 10.36
N LEU A 194 33.65 -27.07 10.33
CA LEU A 194 32.47 -26.26 10.64
C LEU A 194 32.43 -25.89 12.13
N LEU A 195 32.83 -26.81 13.01
CA LEU A 195 32.93 -26.56 14.44
C LEU A 195 34.01 -25.50 14.76
N GLU A 196 35.20 -25.62 14.17
CA GLU A 196 36.28 -24.64 14.29
C GLU A 196 35.86 -23.27 13.75
N ALA A 197 35.25 -23.22 12.57
CA ALA A 197 34.77 -21.97 11.99
C ALA A 197 33.66 -21.33 12.83
N SER A 198 32.73 -22.14 13.36
CA SER A 198 31.67 -21.69 14.26
C SER A 198 32.21 -21.16 15.59
N SER A 199 33.22 -21.81 16.16
CA SER A 199 33.92 -21.34 17.37
C SER A 199 34.58 -19.99 17.09
N TRP A 200 35.33 -19.89 15.98
CA TRP A 200 36.00 -18.66 15.59
C TRP A 200 35.00 -17.51 15.37
N LEU A 201 33.91 -17.75 14.63
CA LEU A 201 32.86 -16.75 14.38
C LEU A 201 32.16 -16.33 15.67
N SER A 202 31.95 -17.26 16.60
CA SER A 202 31.36 -16.99 17.91
C SER A 202 32.22 -16.06 18.77
N GLU A 203 33.55 -16.16 18.66
CA GLU A 203 34.51 -15.34 19.41
C GLU A 203 34.81 -14.00 18.74
N ASN A 204 34.98 -14.01 17.42
CA ASN A 204 35.55 -12.87 16.68
C ASN A 204 34.50 -12.03 15.96
N ALA A 205 33.29 -12.57 15.76
CA ALA A 205 32.18 -11.86 15.13
C ALA A 205 30.92 -11.96 16.01
N PRO A 206 30.95 -11.46 17.27
CA PRO A 206 29.81 -11.52 18.17
C PRO A 206 28.60 -10.73 17.62
N HIS A 207 28.84 -9.75 16.74
CA HIS A 207 27.78 -9.06 16.01
C HIS A 207 26.95 -10.04 15.16
N LEU A 208 27.50 -11.13 14.61
CA LEU A 208 26.70 -12.13 13.87
C LEU A 208 25.73 -12.91 14.76
N LYS A 209 26.01 -13.02 16.07
CA LYS A 209 25.05 -13.51 17.07
C LYS A 209 24.06 -12.42 17.49
N ALA A 210 24.51 -11.17 17.55
CA ALA A 210 23.69 -10.03 17.96
C ALA A 210 22.71 -9.54 16.86
N GLU A 211 23.12 -9.62 15.59
CA GLU A 211 22.36 -9.21 14.40
C GLU A 211 21.18 -10.13 14.11
N GLY A 212 21.07 -11.26 14.83
CA GLY A 212 19.86 -12.08 14.85
C GLY A 212 19.67 -12.91 13.59
N MET A 213 18.49 -13.51 13.41
CA MET A 213 18.19 -14.34 12.23
C MET A 213 18.25 -13.51 10.94
N PHE A 214 18.78 -14.03 9.82
CA PHE A 214 18.61 -13.40 8.49
C PHE A 214 17.32 -13.83 7.80
N ALA A 215 16.73 -12.93 7.00
CA ALA A 215 15.55 -13.25 6.21
C ALA A 215 15.84 -14.18 5.02
N ALA A 216 14.95 -15.15 4.82
CA ALA A 216 14.98 -16.08 3.69
C ALA A 216 14.13 -15.57 2.51
N GLY A 217 14.29 -16.15 1.32
CA GLY A 217 13.49 -15.76 0.14
C GLY A 217 14.04 -14.56 -0.63
N ARG A 218 13.50 -14.32 -1.84
CA ARG A 218 14.16 -13.46 -2.85
C ARG A 218 14.22 -11.98 -2.47
N LYS A 219 13.17 -11.44 -1.83
CA LYS A 219 13.02 -9.99 -1.57
C LYS A 219 14.01 -9.49 -0.50
N HIS A 220 14.16 -10.24 0.58
CA HIS A 220 14.93 -9.84 1.77
C HIS A 220 16.15 -10.72 2.03
N ARG A 221 16.61 -11.48 1.02
CA ARG A 221 17.69 -12.46 1.20
C ARG A 221 18.92 -11.78 1.81
N GLY A 222 19.32 -12.27 2.98
CA GLY A 222 20.53 -11.82 3.65
C GLY A 222 20.43 -10.49 4.38
N ARG A 223 19.24 -9.91 4.46
CA ARG A 223 18.96 -8.80 5.37
C ARG A 223 18.66 -9.33 6.77
N PRO A 224 19.15 -8.70 7.83
CA PRO A 224 18.87 -9.14 9.19
C PRO A 224 17.37 -8.96 9.47
N LEU A 225 16.75 -9.96 10.10
CA LEU A 225 15.31 -9.99 10.31
C LEU A 225 14.85 -8.85 11.23
N SER A 226 15.74 -8.32 12.08
CA SER A 226 15.51 -7.10 12.87
C SER A 226 15.24 -5.87 12.01
N GLU A 227 15.97 -5.68 10.90
CA GLU A 227 15.69 -4.60 9.94
C GLU A 227 14.42 -4.88 9.14
N VAL A 228 14.23 -6.13 8.71
CA VAL A 228 13.07 -6.51 7.89
C VAL A 228 11.76 -6.34 8.66
N VAL A 229 11.76 -6.53 9.98
CA VAL A 229 10.60 -6.26 10.83
C VAL A 229 10.15 -4.80 10.75
N VAL A 230 11.09 -3.87 10.67
CA VAL A 230 10.80 -2.42 10.58
C VAL A 230 10.38 -2.05 9.16
N ASP A 231 11.09 -2.56 8.15
CA ASP A 231 10.90 -2.17 6.75
C ASP A 231 9.71 -2.86 6.07
N ASP A 232 9.44 -4.11 6.43
CA ASP A 232 8.43 -4.96 5.78
C ASP A 232 7.77 -5.92 6.79
N PRO A 233 6.94 -5.38 7.70
CA PRO A 233 6.24 -6.18 8.71
C PRO A 233 5.29 -7.21 8.07
N ALA A 234 4.82 -6.96 6.85
CA ALA A 234 3.96 -7.87 6.12
C ALA A 234 4.69 -9.15 5.69
N TYR A 235 5.94 -9.03 5.25
CA TYR A 235 6.79 -10.20 5.01
C TYR A 235 6.99 -11.01 6.30
N CYS A 236 7.23 -10.35 7.44
CA CYS A 236 7.39 -11.05 8.72
C CYS A 236 6.10 -11.78 9.16
N GLN A 237 4.93 -11.20 8.92
CA GLN A 237 3.66 -11.90 9.12
C GLN A 237 3.47 -13.08 8.18
N TRP A 238 3.85 -12.93 6.90
CA TRP A 238 3.86 -14.05 5.97
C TRP A 238 4.75 -15.19 6.49
N VAL A 239 5.95 -14.89 6.99
CA VAL A 239 6.83 -15.89 7.61
C VAL A 239 6.15 -16.59 8.79
N LEU A 240 5.53 -15.84 9.70
CA LEU A 240 4.82 -16.39 10.86
C LEU A 240 3.68 -17.35 10.47
N ARG A 241 2.98 -17.04 9.37
CA ARG A 241 1.91 -17.88 8.82
C ARG A 241 2.44 -19.10 8.09
N GLU A 242 3.37 -18.90 7.15
CA GLU A 242 3.92 -19.96 6.31
C GLU A 242 4.66 -21.00 7.16
N ALA A 243 5.30 -20.59 8.26
CA ALA A 243 5.97 -21.48 9.19
C ALA A 243 5.05 -22.49 9.89
N GLN A 244 3.74 -22.21 9.96
CA GLN A 244 2.74 -23.11 10.56
C GLN A 244 2.34 -24.24 9.61
N GLU A 245 2.68 -24.13 8.32
CA GLU A 245 2.35 -25.16 7.35
C GLU A 245 3.15 -26.46 7.61
N LYS A 246 2.50 -27.60 7.36
CA LYS A 246 3.09 -28.93 7.59
C LYS A 246 4.42 -29.10 6.85
N HIS A 247 4.53 -28.49 5.68
CA HIS A 247 5.69 -28.57 4.79
C HIS A 247 6.64 -27.37 4.90
N ALA A 248 6.46 -26.50 5.90
CA ALA A 248 7.35 -25.38 6.13
C ALA A 248 8.80 -25.82 6.30
N THR A 249 9.73 -25.11 5.66
CA THR A 249 11.15 -25.40 5.78
C THR A 249 11.63 -25.17 7.22
N PRO A 250 12.67 -25.89 7.67
CA PRO A 250 13.28 -25.64 8.99
C PRO A 250 13.72 -24.18 9.16
N GLU A 251 14.15 -23.54 8.08
CA GLU A 251 14.56 -22.13 8.07
C GLU A 251 13.40 -21.18 8.35
N LEU A 252 12.26 -21.36 7.68
CA LEU A 252 11.05 -20.55 7.94
C LEU A 252 10.57 -20.72 9.39
N ARG A 253 10.60 -21.95 9.93
CA ARG A 253 10.25 -22.20 11.33
C ARG A 253 11.21 -21.52 12.31
N ALA A 254 12.51 -21.53 12.00
CA ALA A 254 13.50 -20.82 12.80
C ALA A 254 13.28 -19.31 12.77
N MET A 255 12.95 -18.75 11.61
CA MET A 255 12.59 -17.34 11.47
C MET A 255 11.32 -16.99 12.26
N ALA A 256 10.26 -17.80 12.17
CA ALA A 256 9.04 -17.58 12.93
C ALA A 256 9.26 -17.67 14.44
N THR A 257 10.09 -18.61 14.89
CA THR A 257 10.50 -18.72 16.30
C THR A 257 11.24 -17.47 16.76
N TRP A 258 12.14 -16.95 15.92
CA TRP A 258 12.85 -15.71 16.19
C TRP A 258 11.89 -14.52 16.28
N LEU A 259 10.97 -14.37 15.32
CA LEU A 259 9.96 -13.29 15.30
C LEU A 259 9.06 -13.35 16.54
N ALA A 260 8.60 -14.53 16.92
CA ALA A 260 7.77 -14.71 18.11
C ALA A 260 8.50 -14.30 19.40
N LYS A 261 9.83 -14.50 19.46
CA LYS A 261 10.65 -14.17 20.63
C LYS A 261 11.04 -12.69 20.69
N TYR A 262 11.45 -12.11 19.58
CA TYR A 262 12.09 -10.78 19.57
C TYR A 262 11.23 -9.67 18.95
N ALA A 263 10.21 -10.03 18.17
CA ALA A 263 9.30 -9.09 17.53
C ALA A 263 7.82 -9.50 17.73
N PRO A 264 7.36 -9.67 18.99
CA PRO A 264 5.99 -10.13 19.27
C PRO A 264 4.92 -9.19 18.68
N HIS A 265 5.22 -7.88 18.60
CA HIS A 265 4.35 -6.87 18.00
C HIS A 265 3.99 -7.15 16.53
N VAL A 266 4.80 -7.91 15.79
CA VAL A 266 4.47 -8.30 14.40
C VAL A 266 3.23 -9.18 14.35
N LYS A 267 3.02 -10.03 15.37
CA LYS A 267 1.81 -10.85 15.50
C LYS A 267 0.59 -10.01 15.80
N ASP A 268 0.78 -8.92 16.55
CA ASP A 268 -0.29 -8.01 16.97
C ASP A 268 -0.63 -6.95 15.91
N ALA A 269 0.22 -6.76 14.89
CA ALA A 269 0.06 -5.77 13.82
C ALA A 269 -1.15 -6.02 12.89
N GLY A 270 -1.99 -7.02 13.16
CA GLY A 270 -3.23 -7.29 12.43
C GLY A 270 -3.01 -8.21 11.22
N VAL A 271 -3.85 -8.08 10.20
CA VAL A 271 -3.68 -8.79 8.93
C VAL A 271 -3.25 -7.77 7.88
N PHE A 272 -2.26 -8.09 7.04
CA PHE A 272 -1.87 -7.25 5.91
C PHE A 272 -2.59 -7.67 4.62
N ALA A 273 -2.86 -6.69 3.76
CA ALA A 273 -3.48 -6.89 2.46
C ALA A 273 -2.55 -7.58 1.46
N THR A 274 -3.18 -8.37 0.58
CA THR A 274 -2.54 -9.12 -0.49
C THR A 274 -3.09 -8.64 -1.82
N GLY A 275 -2.26 -8.00 -2.61
CA GLY A 275 -2.64 -7.53 -3.94
C GLY A 275 -1.73 -6.40 -4.39
N PRO A 276 -1.52 -6.23 -5.70
CA PRO A 276 -0.47 -5.35 -6.23
C PRO A 276 -0.62 -3.88 -5.82
N GLN A 277 -1.84 -3.43 -5.48
CA GLN A 277 -2.11 -2.05 -5.07
C GLN A 277 -1.97 -1.80 -3.56
N HIS A 278 -2.20 -2.83 -2.74
CA HIS A 278 -2.27 -2.70 -1.27
C HIS A 278 -1.31 -3.65 -0.55
N GLU A 279 -0.37 -4.28 -1.26
CA GLU A 279 0.57 -5.24 -0.71
C GLU A 279 1.34 -4.63 0.46
N GLY A 280 1.24 -5.32 1.61
CA GLY A 280 1.95 -4.94 2.82
C GLY A 280 1.32 -3.80 3.62
N ARG A 281 0.13 -3.33 3.24
CA ARG A 281 -0.65 -2.38 4.03
C ARG A 281 -1.54 -3.10 5.05
N PRO A 282 -1.66 -2.62 6.31
CA PRO A 282 -2.57 -3.21 7.28
C PRO A 282 -4.02 -3.14 6.79
N ILE A 283 -4.77 -4.24 6.86
CA ILE A 283 -6.19 -4.28 6.49
C ILE A 283 -7.00 -3.26 7.30
N ALA A 284 -6.64 -3.04 8.57
CA ALA A 284 -7.29 -2.05 9.42
C ALA A 284 -7.24 -0.62 8.84
N GLU A 285 -6.14 -0.23 8.20
CA GLU A 285 -6.05 1.06 7.52
C GLU A 285 -6.95 1.09 6.28
N LEU A 286 -6.97 -0.01 5.51
CA LEU A 286 -7.72 -0.11 4.26
C LEU A 286 -9.23 -0.10 4.45
N VAL A 287 -9.73 -0.56 5.60
CA VAL A 287 -11.16 -0.42 5.93
C VAL A 287 -11.61 1.03 5.81
N SER A 288 -10.75 1.98 6.25
CA SER A 288 -11.02 3.40 6.05
C SER A 288 -10.58 3.87 4.68
N GLU A 289 -9.41 3.52 4.16
CA GLU A 289 -8.90 4.17 2.95
C GLU A 289 -9.49 3.65 1.63
N ASP A 290 -9.77 2.35 1.54
CA ASP A 290 -10.32 1.70 0.35
C ASP A 290 -11.29 0.56 0.74
N PRO A 291 -12.49 0.90 1.25
CA PRO A 291 -13.46 -0.10 1.66
C PRO A 291 -13.98 -0.93 0.48
N THR A 292 -13.89 -0.43 -0.76
CA THR A 292 -14.20 -1.22 -1.97
C THR A 292 -13.25 -2.40 -2.11
N TYR A 293 -11.95 -2.21 -1.86
CA TYR A 293 -10.98 -3.30 -1.87
C TYR A 293 -11.26 -4.32 -0.74
N CYS A 294 -11.64 -3.86 0.45
CA CYS A 294 -12.05 -4.77 1.53
C CYS A 294 -13.31 -5.59 1.18
N GLN A 295 -14.29 -4.99 0.51
CA GLN A 295 -15.44 -5.75 -0.01
C GLN A 295 -15.08 -6.72 -1.12
N TRP A 296 -14.14 -6.35 -1.99
CA TRP A 296 -13.59 -7.27 -2.97
C TRP A 296 -12.97 -8.50 -2.27
N ILE A 297 -12.19 -8.31 -1.20
CA ILE A 297 -11.67 -9.43 -0.39
C ILE A 297 -12.81 -10.32 0.12
N LEU A 298 -13.84 -9.72 0.73
CA LEU A 298 -14.98 -10.46 1.29
C LEU A 298 -15.68 -11.30 0.22
N ARG A 299 -16.01 -10.69 -0.92
CA ARG A 299 -16.68 -11.35 -2.03
C ARG A 299 -15.83 -12.46 -2.64
N VAL A 300 -14.57 -12.20 -2.97
CA VAL A 300 -13.71 -13.22 -3.59
C VAL A 300 -13.49 -14.40 -2.63
N ALA A 301 -13.33 -14.14 -1.33
CA ALA A 301 -13.25 -15.20 -0.34
C ALA A 301 -14.55 -16.03 -0.21
N GLU A 302 -15.71 -15.44 -0.50
CA GLU A 302 -17.01 -16.12 -0.48
C GLU A 302 -17.29 -16.89 -1.78
N GLU A 303 -17.08 -16.27 -2.94
CA GLU A 303 -17.26 -16.86 -4.27
C GLU A 303 -16.26 -17.98 -4.54
N GLU A 304 -14.99 -17.76 -4.20
CA GLU A 304 -13.89 -18.69 -4.44
C GLU A 304 -13.51 -19.45 -3.16
N LYS A 305 -14.48 -19.82 -2.32
CA LYS A 305 -14.21 -20.42 -1.00
C LYS A 305 -13.18 -21.55 -1.01
N GLU A 306 -13.16 -22.39 -2.05
CA GLU A 306 -12.22 -23.51 -2.20
C GLU A 306 -10.89 -23.14 -2.90
N GLU A 307 -10.88 -22.08 -3.73
CA GLU A 307 -9.71 -21.66 -4.52
C GLU A 307 -8.97 -20.46 -3.90
N ALA A 308 -9.63 -19.73 -3.00
CA ALA A 308 -9.09 -18.57 -2.33
C ALA A 308 -7.86 -18.93 -1.51
N THR A 309 -6.80 -18.15 -1.67
CA THR A 309 -5.58 -18.35 -0.87
C THR A 309 -5.88 -18.21 0.62
N LYS A 310 -5.17 -18.97 1.46
CA LYS A 310 -5.29 -18.88 2.93
C LYS A 310 -5.15 -17.45 3.44
N GLY A 311 -4.25 -16.66 2.86
CA GLY A 311 -4.08 -15.24 3.19
C GLY A 311 -5.33 -14.41 2.92
N LEU A 312 -6.01 -14.64 1.79
CA LEU A 312 -7.27 -13.95 1.46
C LEU A 312 -8.41 -14.35 2.41
N GLN A 313 -8.51 -15.65 2.74
CA GLN A 313 -9.49 -16.14 3.72
C GLN A 313 -9.28 -15.55 5.12
N GLU A 314 -8.02 -15.42 5.56
CA GLU A 314 -7.68 -14.77 6.83
C GLU A 314 -8.03 -13.27 6.83
N GLN A 315 -7.78 -12.57 5.72
CA GLN A 315 -8.20 -11.17 5.56
C GLN A 315 -9.72 -11.05 5.62
N ALA A 316 -10.46 -11.90 4.92
CA ALA A 316 -11.91 -11.92 4.95
C ALA A 316 -12.44 -12.21 6.36
N ALA A 317 -11.90 -13.22 7.04
CA ALA A 317 -12.26 -13.53 8.43
C ALA A 317 -11.99 -12.35 9.38
N TRP A 318 -10.85 -11.66 9.19
CA TRP A 318 -10.54 -10.45 9.95
C TRP A 318 -11.56 -9.34 9.68
N LEU A 319 -11.92 -9.10 8.41
CA LEU A 319 -12.89 -8.08 8.01
C LEU A 319 -14.29 -8.39 8.57
N LEU A 320 -14.74 -9.64 8.52
CA LEU A 320 -16.03 -10.05 9.10
C LEU A 320 -16.09 -9.82 10.61
N LYS A 321 -14.96 -10.01 11.30
CA LYS A 321 -14.88 -9.81 12.75
C LYS A 321 -14.78 -8.34 13.15
N ASN A 322 -13.99 -7.54 12.43
CA ASN A 322 -13.61 -6.18 12.85
C ASN A 322 -14.32 -5.07 12.07
N ALA A 323 -14.85 -5.37 10.89
CA ALA A 323 -15.56 -4.45 10.02
C ALA A 323 -16.82 -5.11 9.41
N PRO A 324 -17.74 -5.65 10.24
CA PRO A 324 -18.93 -6.37 9.76
C PRO A 324 -19.82 -5.51 8.85
N HIS A 325 -19.81 -4.19 9.04
CA HIS A 325 -20.51 -3.21 8.20
C HIS A 325 -20.15 -3.29 6.71
N LEU A 326 -18.96 -3.81 6.37
CA LEU A 326 -18.56 -4.01 4.98
C LEU A 326 -19.27 -5.19 4.32
N LYS A 327 -19.78 -6.17 5.09
CA LYS A 327 -20.59 -7.27 4.56
C LYS A 327 -22.04 -6.85 4.37
N GLU A 328 -22.58 -6.12 5.33
CA GLU A 328 -24.01 -5.84 5.42
C GLU A 328 -24.50 -4.87 4.34
N MET A 329 -23.59 -4.13 3.69
CA MET A 329 -23.99 -2.96 2.93
C MET A 329 -23.23 -2.88 1.62
N PRO A 330 -23.90 -2.94 0.45
CA PRO A 330 -23.20 -2.82 -0.83
C PRO A 330 -22.54 -1.45 -0.94
N LEU A 331 -21.29 -1.40 -1.39
CA LEU A 331 -20.64 -0.14 -1.76
C LEU A 331 -20.74 0.07 -3.27
N VAL A 332 -20.77 1.32 -3.68
CA VAL A 332 -20.61 1.66 -5.09
C VAL A 332 -19.18 1.36 -5.53
N ALA A 333 -19.01 0.33 -6.36
CA ALA A 333 -17.72 -0.04 -6.95
C ALA A 333 -17.40 0.72 -8.26
N LEU A 334 -18.36 1.50 -8.77
CA LEU A 334 -18.24 2.25 -10.00
C LEU A 334 -17.21 3.38 -9.86
N ARG A 335 -16.50 3.69 -10.94
CA ARG A 335 -15.61 4.87 -10.98
C ARG A 335 -16.47 6.13 -10.86
N GLY A 336 -16.06 7.06 -10.00
CA GLY A 336 -16.74 8.35 -9.87
C GLY A 336 -16.68 8.90 -8.45
N SER A 337 -17.50 9.92 -8.20
CA SER A 337 -17.65 10.59 -6.90
C SER A 337 -18.13 9.65 -5.80
N HIS A 338 -18.92 8.63 -6.16
CA HIS A 338 -19.55 7.70 -5.22
C HIS A 338 -18.74 6.45 -4.91
N ARG A 339 -17.53 6.29 -5.49
CA ARG A 339 -16.73 5.08 -5.28
C ARG A 339 -16.41 4.84 -3.80
N GLY A 340 -16.72 3.63 -3.33
CA GLY A 340 -16.46 3.19 -1.95
C GLY A 340 -17.44 3.71 -0.93
N ILE A 341 -18.51 4.39 -1.37
CA ILE A 341 -19.57 4.88 -0.50
C ILE A 341 -20.67 3.81 -0.40
N PRO A 342 -21.21 3.56 0.81
CA PRO A 342 -22.39 2.73 0.99
C PRO A 342 -23.55 3.14 0.09
N LEU A 343 -24.13 2.18 -0.61
CA LEU A 343 -25.26 2.43 -1.50
C LEU A 343 -26.46 3.07 -0.76
N PRO A 344 -26.84 2.68 0.47
CA PRO A 344 -27.86 3.40 1.23
C PRO A 344 -27.50 4.88 1.47
N GLN A 345 -26.23 5.19 1.69
CA GLN A 345 -25.79 6.58 1.84
C GLN A 345 -25.88 7.33 0.51
N VAL A 346 -25.55 6.69 -0.62
CA VAL A 346 -25.69 7.31 -1.93
C VAL A 346 -27.15 7.58 -2.26
N VAL A 347 -28.09 6.70 -1.90
CA VAL A 347 -29.54 6.97 -2.02
C VAL A 347 -29.91 8.25 -1.27
N VAL A 348 -29.37 8.40 -0.06
CA VAL A 348 -29.70 9.56 0.78
C VAL A 348 -29.02 10.85 0.31
N GLU A 349 -27.84 10.77 -0.30
CA GLU A 349 -27.08 11.95 -0.77
C GLU A 349 -27.40 12.36 -2.21
N ASP A 350 -27.67 11.40 -3.08
CA ASP A 350 -27.82 11.57 -4.52
C ASP A 350 -28.89 10.59 -5.07
N PRO A 351 -30.17 10.79 -4.70
CA PRO A 351 -31.27 9.95 -5.16
C PRO A 351 -31.42 9.96 -6.68
N GLY A 352 -31.08 11.07 -7.35
CA GLY A 352 -31.11 11.18 -8.80
C GLY A 352 -30.12 10.23 -9.49
N TRP A 353 -28.88 10.13 -8.97
CA TRP A 353 -27.93 9.12 -9.46
C TRP A 353 -28.43 7.69 -9.25
N CYS A 354 -29.00 7.39 -8.08
CA CYS A 354 -29.58 6.06 -7.80
C CYS A 354 -30.74 5.74 -8.74
N HIS A 355 -31.66 6.69 -8.97
CA HIS A 355 -32.74 6.55 -9.94
C HIS A 355 -32.19 6.28 -11.35
N TRP A 356 -31.19 7.03 -11.79
CA TRP A 356 -30.51 6.79 -13.07
C TRP A 356 -29.88 5.40 -13.16
N VAL A 357 -29.23 4.91 -12.10
CA VAL A 357 -28.69 3.54 -12.03
C VAL A 357 -29.80 2.50 -12.19
N MET A 358 -30.93 2.69 -11.50
CA MET A 358 -32.08 1.79 -11.61
C MET A 358 -32.72 1.77 -13.00
N MET A 359 -32.56 2.83 -13.79
CA MET A 359 -33.07 2.89 -15.16
C MET A 359 -32.15 2.23 -16.19
N GLN A 360 -30.91 1.88 -15.84
CA GLN A 360 -29.90 1.37 -16.77
C GLN A 360 -29.24 0.04 -16.33
N PRO A 361 -30.00 -1.00 -15.95
CA PRO A 361 -29.46 -2.20 -15.30
C PRO A 361 -28.40 -2.97 -16.11
N GLN A 362 -28.44 -2.88 -17.46
CA GLN A 362 -27.55 -3.66 -18.34
C GLN A 362 -26.40 -2.85 -18.96
N ALA A 363 -26.27 -1.57 -18.64
CA ALA A 363 -25.53 -0.67 -19.51
C ALA A 363 -23.99 -0.72 -19.37
N TYR A 364 -23.43 -1.19 -18.24
CA TYR A 364 -22.00 -0.92 -17.97
C TYR A 364 -21.17 -2.05 -17.35
N SER A 365 -21.64 -2.77 -16.31
CA SER A 365 -20.86 -3.81 -15.64
C SER A 365 -21.71 -4.67 -14.69
N THR A 366 -21.18 -5.81 -14.24
CA THR A 366 -21.83 -6.64 -13.21
C THR A 366 -22.06 -5.86 -11.91
N TYR A 367 -21.08 -5.06 -11.46
CA TYR A 367 -21.22 -4.18 -10.31
C TYR A 367 -22.37 -3.17 -10.44
N PHE A 368 -22.62 -2.69 -11.66
CA PHE A 368 -23.72 -1.79 -11.94
C PHE A 368 -25.07 -2.51 -11.81
N ALA A 369 -25.15 -3.73 -12.34
CA ALA A 369 -26.34 -4.59 -12.20
C ALA A 369 -26.61 -4.91 -10.73
N ASP A 370 -25.58 -5.31 -9.96
CA ASP A 370 -25.71 -5.60 -8.52
C ASP A 370 -26.26 -4.37 -7.74
N ALA A 371 -25.75 -3.18 -8.04
CA ALA A 371 -26.23 -1.94 -7.42
C ALA A 371 -27.67 -1.62 -7.83
N SER A 372 -28.01 -1.76 -9.12
CA SER A 372 -29.37 -1.57 -9.63
C SER A 372 -30.36 -2.55 -8.98
N ASP A 373 -29.99 -3.82 -8.88
CA ASP A 373 -30.84 -4.85 -8.30
C ASP A 373 -31.06 -4.60 -6.80
N TRP A 374 -30.00 -4.25 -6.06
CA TRP A 374 -30.14 -3.86 -4.66
C TRP A 374 -31.06 -2.64 -4.49
N LEU A 375 -30.91 -1.61 -5.33
CA LEU A 375 -31.77 -0.42 -5.27
C LEU A 375 -33.24 -0.75 -5.54
N ARG A 376 -33.53 -1.61 -6.52
CA ARG A 376 -34.91 -2.03 -6.83
C ARG A 376 -35.52 -2.88 -5.73
N GLU A 377 -34.71 -3.69 -5.06
CA GLU A 377 -35.17 -4.54 -3.96
C GLU A 377 -35.40 -3.74 -2.67
N ASN A 378 -34.51 -2.79 -2.35
CA ASN A 378 -34.48 -2.12 -1.04
C ASN A 378 -35.10 -0.71 -1.05
N VAL A 379 -35.21 -0.09 -2.22
CA VAL A 379 -35.72 1.28 -2.39
C VAL A 379 -36.59 1.42 -3.66
N PRO A 380 -37.59 0.54 -3.89
CA PRO A 380 -38.40 0.59 -5.11
C PRO A 380 -39.15 1.91 -5.29
N GLU A 381 -39.50 2.60 -4.20
CA GLU A 381 -40.20 3.90 -4.21
C GLU A 381 -39.40 4.98 -4.93
N LEU A 382 -38.09 4.82 -5.06
CA LEU A 382 -37.24 5.76 -5.78
C LEU A 382 -37.56 5.81 -7.29
N LEU A 383 -38.15 4.77 -7.87
CA LEU A 383 -38.61 4.76 -9.28
C LEU A 383 -39.85 5.64 -9.51
N GLU A 384 -40.63 5.87 -8.47
CA GLU A 384 -41.86 6.67 -8.54
C GLU A 384 -41.62 8.12 -8.11
N ALA A 385 -40.52 8.37 -7.39
CA ALA A 385 -40.15 9.69 -6.93
C ALA A 385 -39.74 10.59 -8.12
N GLN A 386 -40.35 11.76 -8.22
CA GLN A 386 -39.83 12.81 -9.10
C GLN A 386 -38.56 13.41 -8.49
N GLU A 387 -37.64 13.84 -9.34
CA GLU A 387 -36.34 14.40 -8.92
C GLU A 387 -36.49 15.60 -7.98
N ASP A 388 -37.57 16.39 -8.15
CA ASP A 388 -37.88 17.58 -7.36
C ASP A 388 -38.81 17.31 -6.15
N ASP A 389 -39.27 16.08 -5.93
CA ASP A 389 -40.15 15.74 -4.81
C ASP A 389 -39.35 15.50 -3.52
N GLU A 390 -38.87 16.60 -2.91
CA GLU A 390 -38.09 16.57 -1.67
C GLU A 390 -38.83 15.85 -0.52
N ALA A 391 -40.16 15.92 -0.48
CA ALA A 391 -40.95 15.29 0.58
C ALA A 391 -40.91 13.76 0.46
N THR A 392 -41.10 13.24 -0.75
CA THR A 392 -40.97 11.80 -1.03
C THR A 392 -39.54 11.32 -0.82
N ILE A 393 -38.55 12.06 -1.33
CA ILE A 393 -37.13 11.74 -1.11
C ILE A 393 -36.81 11.70 0.39
N THR A 394 -37.26 12.67 1.18
CA THR A 394 -37.05 12.69 2.64
C THR A 394 -37.68 11.47 3.31
N LYS A 395 -38.90 11.11 2.91
CA LYS A 395 -39.62 9.93 3.42
C LYS A 395 -38.87 8.62 3.12
N ILE A 396 -38.25 8.51 1.95
CA ILE A 396 -37.41 7.36 1.56
C ILE A 396 -36.09 7.34 2.34
N CYS A 397 -35.47 8.50 2.50
CA CYS A 397 -34.14 8.63 3.09
C CYS A 397 -34.12 8.38 4.61
N GLN A 398 -35.18 8.75 5.32
CA GLN A 398 -35.22 8.69 6.78
C GLN A 398 -35.05 7.25 7.31
N PRO A 399 -35.80 6.23 6.84
CA PRO A 399 -35.59 4.84 7.26
C PRO A 399 -34.17 4.32 6.98
N LEU A 400 -33.56 4.73 5.86
CA LEU A 400 -32.18 4.32 5.52
C LEU A 400 -31.18 4.94 6.48
N LEU A 401 -31.36 6.22 6.86
CA LEU A 401 -30.53 6.86 7.86
C LEU A 401 -30.69 6.20 9.24
N GLU A 402 -31.90 5.82 9.61
CA GLU A 402 -32.17 5.15 10.89
C GLU A 402 -31.57 3.74 10.95
N ALA A 403 -31.71 2.97 9.87
CA ALA A 403 -31.22 1.59 9.79
C ALA A 403 -29.68 1.52 9.60
N HIS A 404 -29.12 2.39 8.77
CA HIS A 404 -27.74 2.28 8.29
C HIS A 404 -26.86 3.48 8.65
N GLY A 405 -27.38 4.52 9.31
CA GLY A 405 -26.65 5.77 9.57
C GLY A 405 -25.35 5.57 10.33
N LYS A 406 -25.26 4.57 11.21
CA LYS A 406 -24.01 4.22 11.92
C LYS A 406 -22.87 3.81 10.98
N HIS A 407 -23.19 3.34 9.78
CA HIS A 407 -22.23 2.90 8.77
C HIS A 407 -21.99 3.91 7.65
N PHE A 408 -22.72 5.03 7.65
CA PHE A 408 -22.48 6.11 6.70
C PHE A 408 -21.10 6.69 6.96
N VAL A 409 -20.40 7.08 5.90
CA VAL A 409 -19.03 7.55 5.97
C VAL A 409 -18.91 9.04 5.65
N ILE A 410 -17.93 9.71 6.26
CA ILE A 410 -17.60 11.09 5.90
C ILE A 410 -16.95 11.13 4.52
N ARG A 411 -17.40 12.01 3.62
CA ARG A 411 -16.87 12.05 2.24
C ARG A 411 -15.63 12.92 2.04
N PHE A 412 -15.30 13.77 3.00
CA PHE A 412 -14.31 14.82 2.80
C PHE A 412 -13.47 15.16 4.04
N GLY A 413 -12.36 15.86 3.81
CA GLY A 413 -11.48 16.35 4.86
C GLY A 413 -10.68 15.26 5.58
N LYS A 414 -10.15 15.60 6.75
CA LYS A 414 -9.30 14.72 7.59
C LYS A 414 -9.99 13.43 8.02
N TYR A 415 -11.32 13.44 8.09
CA TYR A 415 -12.12 12.33 8.59
C TYR A 415 -12.73 11.48 7.47
N ARG A 416 -12.28 11.68 6.23
CA ARG A 416 -12.79 10.95 5.07
C ARG A 416 -12.78 9.43 5.32
N MET A 417 -13.89 8.80 4.96
CA MET A 417 -14.21 7.38 5.13
C MET A 417 -14.39 6.87 6.56
N LYS A 418 -14.26 7.71 7.59
CA LYS A 418 -14.69 7.31 8.93
C LYS A 418 -16.20 7.20 8.98
N THR A 419 -16.71 6.17 9.64
CA THR A 419 -18.15 6.02 9.84
C THR A 419 -18.68 7.11 10.77
N PHE A 420 -19.96 7.42 10.68
CA PHE A 420 -20.59 8.39 11.56
C PHE A 420 -20.50 7.96 13.03
N GLU A 421 -20.65 6.67 13.31
CA GLU A 421 -20.45 6.10 14.66
C GLU A 421 -19.04 6.39 15.19
N THR A 422 -18.00 6.04 14.43
CA THR A 422 -16.60 6.32 14.81
C THR A 422 -16.36 7.82 14.99
N MET A 423 -17.03 8.67 14.19
CA MET A 423 -16.93 10.12 14.32
C MET A 423 -17.55 10.67 15.60
N MET A 424 -18.63 10.05 16.10
CA MET A 424 -19.22 10.39 17.39
C MET A 424 -18.23 10.14 18.53
N GLU A 425 -17.48 9.05 18.45
CA GLU A 425 -16.52 8.63 19.49
C GLU A 425 -15.20 9.41 19.43
N GLU A 426 -14.59 9.48 18.25
CA GLU A 426 -13.22 9.99 18.10
C GLU A 426 -13.16 11.51 17.92
N ALA A 427 -14.24 12.13 17.43
CA ALA A 427 -14.24 13.54 17.02
C ALA A 427 -15.51 14.32 17.40
N PRO A 428 -15.94 14.32 18.69
CA PRO A 428 -17.17 14.98 19.12
C PRO A 428 -17.19 16.50 18.82
N LYS A 429 -16.03 17.16 18.81
CA LYS A 429 -15.91 18.57 18.41
C LYS A 429 -16.31 18.80 16.95
N PHE A 430 -15.94 17.88 16.05
CA PHE A 430 -16.31 17.96 14.63
C PHE A 430 -17.80 17.69 14.44
N VAL A 431 -18.37 16.72 15.16
CA VAL A 431 -19.82 16.46 15.17
C VAL A 431 -20.61 17.69 15.62
N ASN A 432 -20.18 18.35 16.71
CA ASN A 432 -20.84 19.57 17.17
C ASN A 432 -20.71 20.73 16.17
N TRP A 433 -19.59 20.82 15.45
CA TRP A 433 -19.46 21.75 14.33
C TRP A 433 -20.44 21.41 13.20
N ALA A 434 -20.57 20.12 12.83
CA ALA A 434 -21.50 19.65 11.81
C ALA A 434 -22.95 20.00 12.14
N LYS A 435 -23.38 19.82 13.40
CA LYS A 435 -24.71 20.25 13.87
C LYS A 435 -24.95 21.74 13.66
N ARG A 436 -24.02 22.59 14.10
CA ARG A 436 -24.13 24.05 13.89
C ARG A 436 -24.18 24.42 12.41
N MET A 437 -23.33 23.81 11.58
CA MET A 437 -23.33 24.06 10.14
C MET A 437 -24.64 23.62 9.47
N SER A 438 -25.21 22.51 9.95
CA SER A 438 -26.52 22.03 9.51
C SER A 438 -27.62 23.05 9.85
N ASP A 439 -27.60 23.62 11.05
CA ASP A 439 -28.57 24.65 11.48
C ASP A 439 -28.49 25.94 10.66
N TYR A 440 -27.32 26.26 10.10
CA TYR A 440 -27.15 27.41 9.21
C TYR A 440 -27.58 27.15 7.76
N GLY A 441 -27.95 25.92 7.39
CA GLY A 441 -28.34 25.58 6.01
C GLY A 441 -27.21 25.73 4.97
N ARG A 442 -25.95 25.80 5.42
CA ARG A 442 -24.75 25.99 4.55
C ARG A 442 -23.85 24.75 4.50
N ALA A 443 -24.35 23.63 4.98
CA ALA A 443 -23.60 22.38 5.04
C ALA A 443 -23.76 21.58 3.74
N SER A 444 -22.77 20.75 3.42
CA SER A 444 -22.96 19.72 2.41
C SER A 444 -23.97 18.69 2.92
N ARG A 445 -24.63 17.97 2.01
CA ARG A 445 -25.61 16.93 2.37
C ARG A 445 -25.04 15.89 3.34
N ASN A 446 -23.79 15.45 3.12
CA ASN A 446 -23.08 14.54 4.04
C ASN A 446 -22.96 15.09 5.49
N ILE A 447 -22.80 16.40 5.67
CA ILE A 447 -22.78 17.04 7.00
C ILE A 447 -24.17 17.15 7.61
N HIS A 448 -25.19 17.44 6.81
CA HIS A 448 -26.57 17.40 7.28
C HIS A 448 -26.92 15.99 7.80
N LEU A 449 -26.48 14.94 7.11
CA LEU A 449 -26.68 13.55 7.54
C LEU A 449 -25.92 13.21 8.83
N LEU A 450 -24.66 13.63 8.96
CA LEU A 450 -23.91 13.45 10.21
C LEU A 450 -24.62 14.15 11.38
N ALA A 451 -25.10 15.38 11.17
CA ALA A 451 -25.83 16.14 12.18
C ALA A 451 -27.16 15.46 12.57
N ALA A 452 -27.91 14.97 11.59
CA ALA A 452 -29.17 14.25 11.81
C ALA A 452 -28.94 12.95 12.58
N PHE A 453 -27.98 12.13 12.16
CA PHE A 453 -27.58 10.93 12.88
C PHE A 453 -27.16 11.22 14.32
N ALA A 454 -26.33 12.24 14.54
CA ALA A 454 -25.88 12.62 15.87
C ALA A 454 -27.03 13.06 16.79
N ARG A 455 -28.03 13.78 16.27
CA ARG A 455 -29.24 14.16 17.02
C ARG A 455 -30.10 12.95 17.35
N GLN A 456 -30.23 12.01 16.42
CA GLN A 456 -30.96 10.76 16.64
C GLN A 456 -30.34 9.95 17.77
N GLN A 457 -29.00 9.85 17.83
CA GLN A 457 -28.30 9.14 18.90
C GLN A 457 -28.43 9.82 20.28
N GLU A 458 -28.57 11.15 20.31
CA GLU A 458 -28.78 11.90 21.56
C GLU A 458 -30.22 11.91 22.05
N GLY A 459 -31.17 11.85 21.12
CA GLY A 459 -32.61 11.80 21.40
C GLY A 459 -33.15 10.40 21.68
N ALA A 460 -32.38 9.36 21.39
CA ALA A 460 -32.73 8.00 21.78
C ALA A 460 -32.78 7.94 23.32
N PRO A 461 -33.91 7.53 23.94
CA PRO A 461 -33.97 7.40 25.39
C PRO A 461 -32.82 6.49 25.85
N ALA A 462 -32.03 6.96 26.82
CA ALA A 462 -30.75 6.38 27.25
C ALA A 462 -30.81 4.94 27.80
N SER A 463 -31.93 4.24 27.63
CA SER A 463 -32.23 2.92 28.18
C SER A 463 -31.60 1.75 27.40
N GLY A 464 -30.95 1.95 26.25
CA GLY A 464 -30.48 0.84 25.39
C GLY A 464 -28.96 0.62 25.27
N LEU A 465 -28.13 1.66 25.42
CA LEU A 465 -26.71 1.62 25.01
C LEU A 465 -25.69 1.80 26.15
N ALA A 466 -26.14 2.01 27.40
CA ALA A 466 -25.25 2.18 28.55
C ALA A 466 -24.82 0.87 29.25
N MET A 467 -25.18 -0.32 28.72
CA MET A 467 -24.93 -1.58 29.42
C MET A 467 -23.55 -2.23 29.17
N THR A 468 -22.71 -1.74 28.26
CA THR A 468 -21.47 -2.47 27.89
C THR A 468 -20.14 -1.86 28.35
N ARG A 469 -20.14 -0.70 29.03
CA ARG A 469 -18.88 -0.13 29.56
C ARG A 469 -18.77 -0.15 31.09
N ALA A 470 -19.88 -0.21 31.82
CA ALA A 470 -19.87 -0.29 33.28
C ALA A 470 -19.77 -1.72 33.84
N GLN A 471 -20.04 -2.76 33.04
CA GLN A 471 -19.94 -4.15 33.48
C GLN A 471 -18.52 -4.72 33.40
N LEU A 472 -17.58 -4.10 32.68
CA LEU A 472 -16.19 -4.56 32.60
C LEU A 472 -15.27 -4.05 33.72
N THR A 473 -15.73 -3.10 34.53
CA THR A 473 -14.96 -2.62 35.70
C THR A 473 -15.51 -3.11 37.05
N ALA A 474 -16.62 -3.83 37.06
CA ALA A 474 -17.24 -4.34 38.30
C ALA A 474 -16.91 -5.80 38.62
N GLU A 475 -16.36 -6.60 37.68
CA GLU A 475 -16.02 -8.01 37.90
C GLU A 475 -14.52 -8.28 38.20
N HIS A 476 -13.75 -7.27 38.63
CA HIS A 476 -12.36 -7.44 39.08
C HIS A 476 -12.09 -7.01 40.53
N LEU A 477 -13.14 -6.80 41.33
CA LEU A 477 -13.00 -6.49 42.77
C LEU A 477 -13.80 -7.39 43.72
N THR A 478 -14.35 -8.50 43.24
CA THR A 478 -14.85 -9.59 44.11
C THR A 478 -14.61 -10.95 43.48
N ALA A 479 -13.38 -11.45 43.62
CA ALA A 479 -13.01 -12.86 43.72
C ALA A 479 -11.60 -12.96 44.29
#